data_AF-A0A075GH65-F1
#
_entry.id   AF-A0A075GH65-F1
#
_cell.length_a   1.000
_cell.length_b   1.000
_cell.length_c   1.000
_cell.angle_alpha   90.00
_cell.angle_beta   90.00
_cell.angle_gamma   90.00
#
_symmetry.space_group_name_H-M   'P 1'
#
loop_
_entity.id
_entity.type
_entity.pdbx_description
1 polymer ?
#
loop_
_entity_poly.entity_id
_entity_poly.type
_entity_poly.pdbx_seq_one_letter_code
_entity_poly.pdbx_strand_id
1 'polypeptide(L)'
;MRWNSFMSTGEGGYPSQLMECKENVITQVATGYFGVEEETIQAAPIVEFKYAQGAKPGLGGHLLAAKAGEEVAKLRGSVPFVSLFSPFPFHSTYSVEDHSKHLDWIETVNPTALLSVK
;
A
#
# COMPACT_ATOMS: atom_id res chain seq x y z
N MET A 1 12.04 12.15 -11.39
CA MET A 1 12.01 13.13 -10.27
C MET A 1 13.33 13.93 -10.25
N ARG A 2 13.35 15.22 -9.84
CA ARG A 2 14.52 16.13 -9.99
C ARG A 2 15.82 15.63 -9.34
N TRP A 3 15.74 14.72 -8.36
CA TRP A 3 16.88 14.21 -7.58
C TRP A 3 17.07 12.69 -7.63
N ASN A 4 16.40 11.99 -8.55
CA ASN A 4 16.42 10.52 -8.63
C ASN A 4 16.09 9.82 -7.29
N SER A 5 15.21 10.43 -6.50
CA SER A 5 14.71 9.91 -5.24
C SER A 5 13.37 9.20 -5.43
N PHE A 6 13.06 8.25 -4.56
CA PHE A 6 11.76 7.58 -4.51
C PHE A 6 10.81 8.28 -3.54
N MET A 7 9.51 8.27 -3.86
CA MET A 7 8.42 8.60 -2.94
C MET A 7 7.56 7.36 -2.69
N SER A 8 6.92 7.27 -1.52
CA SER A 8 5.97 6.19 -1.23
C SER A 8 4.53 6.68 -1.27
N THR A 9 3.62 5.86 -1.79
CA THR A 9 2.17 6.12 -1.76
C THR A 9 1.60 6.16 -0.34
N GLY A 10 2.28 5.53 0.61
CA GLY A 10 1.67 5.18 1.90
C GLY A 10 0.58 4.13 1.75
N GLU A 11 -0.20 3.91 2.81
CA GLU A 11 -1.28 2.90 2.90
C GLU A 11 -2.61 3.34 2.25
N GLY A 12 -2.59 4.42 1.47
CA GLY A 12 -3.81 5.14 1.04
C GLY A 12 -4.31 4.83 -0.36
N GLY A 13 -3.65 3.93 -1.09
CA GLY A 13 -3.83 3.72 -2.52
C GLY A 13 -2.90 4.58 -3.37
N TYR A 14 -3.01 4.43 -4.69
CA TYR A 14 -2.13 5.08 -5.68
C TYR A 14 -2.86 6.20 -6.41
N PRO A 15 -2.60 7.49 -6.10
CA PRO A 15 -3.22 8.60 -6.83
C PRO A 15 -2.81 8.60 -8.32
N SER A 16 -3.76 8.83 -9.22
CA SER A 16 -3.52 8.78 -10.67
C SER A 16 -2.47 9.80 -11.14
N GLN A 17 -2.33 10.92 -10.43
CA GLN A 17 -1.33 11.95 -10.69
C GLN A 17 0.10 11.42 -10.55
N LEU A 18 0.33 10.37 -9.74
CA LEU A 18 1.64 9.76 -9.59
C LEU A 18 2.05 8.91 -10.79
N MET A 19 1.12 8.58 -11.70
CA MET A 19 1.44 7.79 -12.90
C MET A 19 2.44 8.49 -13.82
N GLU A 20 2.46 9.82 -13.84
CA GLU A 20 3.42 10.61 -14.60
C GLU A 20 4.87 10.42 -14.11
N CYS A 21 5.06 10.06 -12.84
CA CYS A 21 6.36 9.86 -12.21
C CYS A 21 6.54 8.45 -11.62
N LYS A 22 5.77 7.47 -12.12
CA LYS A 22 5.66 6.11 -11.56
C LYS A 22 7.00 5.39 -11.38
N GLU A 23 7.98 5.67 -12.24
CA GLU A 23 9.36 5.14 -12.19
C GLU A 23 10.13 5.54 -10.92
N ASN A 24 9.58 6.44 -10.11
CA ASN A 24 10.15 6.85 -8.82
C ASN A 24 9.13 6.73 -7.67
N VAL A 25 8.13 5.86 -7.80
CA VAL A 25 7.08 5.66 -6.78
C VAL A 25 7.16 4.26 -6.20
N ILE A 26 7.09 4.16 -4.88
CA ILE A 26 6.98 2.91 -4.13
C ILE A 26 5.50 2.71 -3.81
N THR A 27 4.91 1.62 -4.31
CA THR A 27 3.54 1.23 -3.94
C THR A 27 3.60 0.46 -2.63
N GLN A 28 2.85 0.90 -1.62
CA GLN A 28 2.80 0.23 -0.33
C GLN A 28 1.58 -0.69 -0.23
N VAL A 29 1.81 -1.96 0.10
CA VAL A 29 0.77 -2.91 0.49
C VAL A 29 0.75 -2.97 2.01
N ALA A 30 -0.38 -2.56 2.60
CA ALA A 30 -0.58 -2.56 4.05
C ALA A 30 -1.80 -3.42 4.41
N THR A 31 -2.00 -3.66 5.71
CA THR A 31 -2.98 -4.63 6.22
C THR A 31 -4.44 -4.36 5.82
N GLY A 32 -4.77 -3.11 5.49
CA GLY A 32 -6.11 -2.74 5.01
C GLY A 32 -6.32 -2.90 3.51
N TYR A 33 -5.27 -3.18 2.72
CA TYR A 33 -5.31 -3.29 1.25
C TYR A 33 -6.00 -2.11 0.53
N PHE A 34 -6.07 -0.95 1.15
CA PHE A 34 -6.78 0.20 0.59
C PHE A 34 -6.13 0.67 -0.72
N GLY A 35 -6.92 0.63 -1.80
CA GLY A 35 -6.48 1.11 -3.12
C GLY A 35 -5.31 0.32 -3.72
N VAL A 36 -5.13 -0.94 -3.29
CA VAL A 36 -4.15 -1.88 -3.87
C VAL A 36 -4.83 -2.60 -5.03
N GLU A 37 -4.47 -2.20 -6.25
CA GLU A 37 -4.98 -2.79 -7.50
C GLU A 37 -3.80 -3.31 -8.34
N GLU A 38 -4.04 -4.27 -9.24
CA GLU A 38 -3.00 -4.84 -10.11
C GLU A 38 -2.26 -3.76 -10.91
N GLU A 39 -2.98 -2.79 -11.49
CA GLU A 39 -2.36 -1.67 -12.21
C GLU A 39 -1.39 -0.87 -11.34
N THR A 40 -1.68 -0.70 -10.04
CA THR A 40 -0.83 0.08 -9.13
C THR A 40 0.41 -0.67 -8.69
N ILE A 41 0.33 -2.01 -8.67
CA ILE A 41 1.46 -2.90 -8.42
C ILE A 41 2.37 -2.93 -9.65
N GLN A 42 1.80 -3.03 -10.85
CA GLN A 42 2.54 -3.02 -12.11
C GLN A 42 3.20 -1.67 -12.42
N ALA A 43 2.62 -0.57 -11.92
CA ALA A 43 3.15 0.78 -12.16
C ALA A 43 4.45 1.07 -11.38
N ALA A 44 4.72 0.38 -10.27
CA ALA A 44 5.80 0.75 -9.35
C ALA A 44 7.07 -0.11 -9.53
N PRO A 45 8.27 0.51 -9.55
CA PRO A 45 9.54 -0.22 -9.52
C PRO A 45 9.84 -0.89 -8.18
N ILE A 46 9.17 -0.48 -7.11
CA ILE A 46 9.32 -1.04 -5.76
C ILE A 46 7.94 -1.23 -5.15
N VAL A 47 7.70 -2.42 -4.59
CA VAL A 47 6.50 -2.72 -3.79
C VAL A 47 6.93 -3.01 -2.35
N GLU A 48 6.35 -2.27 -1.40
CA GLU A 48 6.70 -2.37 0.02
C GLU A 48 5.55 -2.99 0.82
N PHE A 49 5.79 -4.13 1.45
CA PHE A 49 4.89 -4.72 2.45
C PHE A 49 5.11 -4.06 3.80
N LYS A 50 4.09 -3.35 4.29
CA LYS A 50 4.13 -2.67 5.58
C LYS A 50 3.49 -3.53 6.66
N TYR A 51 4.32 -4.21 7.45
CA TYR A 51 3.89 -4.95 8.64
C TYR A 51 3.75 -4.03 9.85
N ALA A 52 4.63 -3.04 9.99
CA ALA A 52 4.63 -2.19 11.16
C ALA A 52 5.03 -0.73 10.86
N GLN A 53 4.85 0.13 11.87
CA GLN A 53 5.38 1.49 11.87
C GLN A 53 5.88 1.87 13.26
N GLY A 54 6.97 2.62 13.31
CA GLY A 54 7.58 3.01 14.59
C GLY A 54 6.69 3.88 15.48
N ALA A 55 5.76 4.65 14.90
CA ALA A 55 4.88 5.54 15.68
C ALA A 55 3.85 4.78 16.53
N LYS A 56 3.39 3.61 16.05
CA LYS A 56 2.36 2.79 16.70
C LYS A 56 2.61 1.30 16.42
N PRO A 57 3.63 0.69 17.04
CA PRO A 57 3.87 -0.74 16.89
C PRO A 57 2.66 -1.53 17.38
N GLY A 58 2.22 -2.54 16.63
CA GLY A 58 1.09 -3.39 17.03
C GLY A 58 -0.30 -2.87 16.67
N LEU A 59 -0.41 -1.76 15.93
CA LEU A 59 -1.68 -1.20 15.45
C LEU A 59 -1.62 -0.89 13.95
N GLY A 60 -2.75 -1.04 13.26
CA GLY A 60 -2.88 -0.69 11.85
C GLY A 60 -3.03 0.82 11.59
N GLY A 61 -3.16 1.18 10.32
CA GLY A 61 -3.45 2.53 9.86
C GLY A 61 -4.82 3.04 10.31
N HIS A 62 -4.89 4.31 10.73
CA HIS A 62 -6.13 4.94 11.20
C HIS A 62 -6.41 6.21 10.40
N LEU A 63 -7.55 6.28 9.70
CA LEU A 63 -8.07 7.48 9.06
C LEU A 63 -9.47 7.78 9.59
N LEU A 64 -9.66 8.93 10.22
CA LEU A 64 -10.96 9.32 10.78
C LEU A 64 -11.95 9.73 9.68
N ALA A 65 -13.24 9.48 9.90
CA ALA A 65 -14.35 9.80 9.02
C ALA A 65 -14.28 11.20 8.38
N ALA A 66 -13.99 12.23 9.19
CA ALA A 66 -13.90 13.61 8.71
C ALA A 66 -12.81 13.85 7.65
N LYS A 67 -11.85 12.93 7.52
CA LYS A 67 -10.77 12.95 6.53
C LYS A 67 -10.98 11.93 5.40
N ALA A 68 -12.01 11.09 5.48
CA ALA A 68 -12.37 10.10 4.48
C ALA A 68 -13.48 10.64 3.56
N GLY A 69 -13.27 11.81 2.97
CA GLY A 69 -14.21 12.39 1.99
C GLY A 69 -14.32 11.55 0.72
N GLU A 70 -15.16 11.96 -0.22
CA GLU A 70 -15.51 11.17 -1.42
C GLU A 70 -14.30 10.72 -2.25
N GLU A 71 -13.35 11.62 -2.52
CA GLU A 71 -12.15 11.29 -3.31
C GLU A 71 -11.25 10.28 -2.59
N VAL A 72 -11.05 10.45 -1.28
CA VAL A 72 -10.25 9.52 -0.47
C VAL A 72 -10.94 8.16 -0.38
N ALA A 73 -12.26 8.17 -0.19
CA ALA A 73 -13.04 6.94 -0.11
C ALA A 73 -13.00 6.18 -1.44
N LYS A 74 -13.14 6.87 -2.56
CA LYS A 74 -13.01 6.30 -3.91
C LYS A 74 -11.61 5.70 -4.13
N LEU A 75 -10.55 6.44 -3.81
CA LEU A 75 -9.17 5.95 -3.96
C LEU A 75 -8.91 4.68 -3.14
N ARG A 76 -9.57 4.55 -1.99
CA ARG A 76 -9.40 3.43 -1.06
C ARG A 76 -10.37 2.27 -1.29
N GLY A 77 -11.33 2.39 -2.22
CA GLY A 77 -12.41 1.41 -2.38
C GLY A 77 -13.30 1.29 -1.13
N SER A 78 -13.58 2.41 -0.48
CA SER A 78 -14.28 2.47 0.82
C SER A 78 -15.50 3.40 0.79
N VAL A 79 -16.26 3.43 1.89
CA VAL A 79 -17.47 4.26 2.02
C VAL A 79 -17.08 5.69 2.47
N PRO A 80 -17.58 6.75 1.80
CA PRO A 80 -17.33 8.13 2.21
C PRO A 80 -17.79 8.41 3.65
N PHE A 81 -17.02 9.24 4.35
CA PHE A 81 -17.27 9.72 5.71
C PHE A 81 -17.37 8.62 6.78
N VAL A 82 -16.73 7.48 6.53
CA VAL A 82 -16.57 6.39 7.52
C VAL A 82 -15.12 6.32 7.97
N SER A 83 -14.90 6.12 9.27
CA SER A 83 -13.55 5.93 9.81
C SER A 83 -12.97 4.60 9.34
N LEU A 84 -11.76 4.64 8.80
CA LEU A 84 -11.03 3.49 8.29
C LEU A 84 -9.96 3.07 9.29
N PHE A 85 -10.11 1.87 9.84
CA PHE A 85 -9.15 1.24 10.72
C PHE A 85 -8.63 -0.02 10.04
N SER A 86 -7.35 -0.04 9.71
CA SER A 86 -6.73 -1.24 9.16
C SER A 86 -6.51 -2.28 10.26
N PRO A 87 -6.68 -3.58 9.95
CA PRO A 87 -6.42 -4.64 10.92
C PRO A 87 -4.94 -4.72 11.29
N PHE A 88 -4.64 -5.43 12.37
CA PHE A 88 -3.28 -5.86 12.70
C PHE A 88 -3.33 -7.29 13.22
N PRO A 89 -2.58 -8.26 12.64
CA PRO A 89 -1.67 -8.18 11.49
C PRO A 89 -2.39 -8.32 10.13
N PHE A 90 -1.63 -8.52 9.04
CA PHE A 90 -2.18 -9.01 7.77
C PHE A 90 -2.99 -10.29 8.02
N HIS A 91 -4.26 -10.30 7.60
CA HIS A 91 -5.13 -11.45 7.80
C HIS A 91 -4.70 -12.71 7.02
N SER A 92 -3.81 -12.54 6.05
CA SER A 92 -3.25 -13.59 5.21
C SER A 92 -1.85 -14.03 5.66
N THR A 93 -1.27 -13.44 6.71
CA THR A 93 0.10 -13.74 7.13
C THR A 93 0.18 -14.05 8.62
N TYR A 94 0.40 -15.33 8.95
CA TYR A 94 0.63 -15.77 10.34
C TYR A 94 1.99 -16.46 10.52
N SER A 95 2.75 -16.59 9.43
CA SER A 95 4.04 -17.27 9.38
C SER A 95 4.92 -16.65 8.29
N VAL A 96 6.21 -17.00 8.27
CA VAL A 96 7.13 -16.52 7.21
C VAL A 96 6.80 -17.16 5.86
N GLU A 97 6.26 -18.38 5.88
CA GLU A 97 5.76 -19.10 4.71
C GLU A 97 4.48 -18.47 4.14
N ASP A 98 3.68 -17.80 4.96
CA ASP A 98 2.57 -17.01 4.45
C ASP A 98 3.03 -15.69 3.84
N HIS A 99 4.12 -15.11 4.36
CA HIS A 99 4.73 -13.94 3.74
C HIS A 99 5.36 -14.29 2.38
N SER A 100 5.93 -15.49 2.21
CA SER A 100 6.44 -15.88 0.90
C SER A 100 5.35 -15.88 -0.18
N LYS A 101 4.11 -16.26 0.16
CA LYS A 101 2.96 -16.18 -0.77
C LYS A 101 2.64 -14.74 -1.20
N HIS A 102 2.90 -13.76 -0.34
CA HIS A 102 2.79 -12.35 -0.70
C HIS A 102 3.87 -11.94 -1.70
N LEU A 103 5.10 -12.42 -1.51
CA LEU A 103 6.19 -12.19 -2.46
C LEU A 103 5.85 -12.83 -3.81
N ASP A 104 5.44 -14.11 -3.81
CA ASP A 104 5.03 -14.85 -5.01
C ASP A 104 3.91 -14.13 -5.78
N TRP A 105 2.94 -13.56 -5.05
CA TRP A 105 1.86 -12.77 -5.63
C TRP A 105 2.39 -11.54 -6.38
N ILE A 106 3.28 -10.76 -5.75
CA ILE A 106 3.82 -9.56 -6.40
C ILE A 106 4.76 -9.93 -7.55
N GLU A 107 5.59 -10.96 -7.41
CA GLU A 107 6.45 -11.44 -8.50
C GLU A 107 5.62 -11.91 -9.70
N THR A 108 4.44 -12.50 -9.46
CA THR A 108 3.51 -12.89 -10.53
C THR A 108 2.91 -11.67 -11.23
N VAL A 109 2.51 -10.64 -10.48
CA VAL A 109 1.84 -9.44 -11.03
C VAL A 109 2.83 -8.46 -11.67
N ASN A 110 4.00 -8.27 -11.04
CA ASN A 110 5.09 -7.40 -11.47
C ASN A 110 6.46 -8.07 -11.23
N PRO A 111 6.94 -8.88 -12.19
CA PRO A 111 8.20 -9.64 -12.05
C PRO A 111 9.46 -8.75 -12.04
N THR A 112 9.32 -7.44 -12.27
CA THR A 112 10.44 -6.49 -12.29
C THR A 112 10.53 -5.63 -11.03
N ALA A 113 9.51 -5.69 -10.16
CA ALA A 113 9.50 -4.91 -8.93
C ALA A 113 10.55 -5.41 -7.93
N LEU A 114 11.25 -4.49 -7.29
CA LEU A 114 11.99 -4.79 -6.07
C LEU A 114 10.99 -4.90 -4.91
N LEU A 115 11.15 -5.92 -4.09
CA LEU A 115 10.31 -6.15 -2.92
C LEU A 115 10.98 -5.61 -1.66
N SER A 116 10.22 -4.88 -0.86
CA SER A 116 10.66 -4.35 0.43
C SER A 116 9.69 -4.73 1.54
N VAL A 117 10.20 -4.84 2.77
CA VAL A 117 9.42 -5.16 3.96
C VAL A 117 9.74 -4.15 5.05
N LYS A 118 8.70 -3.63 5.70
CA LYS A 118 8.78 -2.56 6.70
C LYS A 118 8.02 -2.87 7.99
#